data_AF-A0A5I1USZ7-F1
#
_entry.id   AF-A0A5I1USZ7-F1
#
_cell.length_a   1.000
_cell.length_b   1.000
_cell.length_c   1.000
_cell.angle_alpha   90.00
_cell.angle_beta   90.00
_cell.angle_gamma   90.00
#
_symmetry.space_group_name_H-M   'P 1'
#
loop_
_entity.id
_entity.type
_entity.pdbx_description
1 polymer ?
#
loop_
_entity_poly.entity_id
_entity_poly.type
_entity_poly.pdbx_seq_one_letter_code
_entity_poly.pdbx_strand_id
1 'polypeptide(L)'
;MNKRFNIDWDNELTQEQLINLILTDEDLPKLRSLTIGNWGDCWEDETCQPIIDMIVENAPRFAHLESLFIGDMESEDCEISWIKQGNYSRLYAALPNLKELIIKGASELRLGAIHHEKLEHLEIISGGISSNVLAELQNAQLPALKTLKLFLGVEGYGFDGSLDDVMALASKDLFPQLTHLGLMNSEEQDDIARRVLESNILPQLNVLELSCGTLTDNGAEALLEHKDRIAHLETLDLHHHYLTPEMQEKLKAALPINLNLSEALEPDDYDGDIYMNAMYTE
;
A
#
# COMPACT_ATOMS: atom_id res chain seq x y z
N MET A 1 19.04 10.15 -8.00
CA MET A 1 19.04 11.15 -6.93
C MET A 1 17.62 11.23 -6.41
N ASN A 2 17.46 11.19 -5.09
CA ASN A 2 16.16 11.11 -4.45
C ASN A 2 16.05 12.32 -3.53
N LYS A 3 14.86 12.92 -3.45
CA LYS A 3 14.66 14.08 -2.59
C LYS A 3 13.24 14.09 -2.03
N ARG A 4 13.17 14.37 -0.73
CA ARG A 4 11.92 14.58 0.01
C ARG A 4 11.69 16.07 0.18
N PHE A 5 10.46 16.50 -0.06
CA PHE A 5 9.97 17.84 0.27
C PHE A 5 8.83 17.69 1.25
N ASN A 6 8.86 18.46 2.33
CA ASN A 6 7.82 18.51 3.34
C ASN A 6 7.78 19.90 3.97
N ILE A 7 6.62 20.24 4.51
CA ILE A 7 6.44 21.34 5.45
C ILE A 7 6.87 20.84 6.82
N ASP A 8 7.66 21.65 7.51
CA ASP A 8 8.07 21.42 8.88
C ASP A 8 7.24 22.33 9.78
N TRP A 9 6.82 21.82 10.94
CA TRP A 9 6.01 22.56 11.92
C TRP A 9 6.70 23.85 12.35
N ASP A 10 8.04 23.87 12.37
CA ASP A 10 8.82 25.04 12.77
C ASP A 10 8.83 26.18 11.75
N ASN A 11 8.44 25.93 10.49
CA ASN A 11 8.65 26.88 9.39
C ASN A 11 7.35 27.47 8.79
N GLU A 12 6.16 27.07 9.28
CA GLU A 12 4.83 27.57 8.87
C GLU A 12 4.67 27.78 7.35
N LEU A 13 5.25 26.90 6.52
CA LEU A 13 5.11 27.05 5.07
C LEU A 13 3.68 26.73 4.66
N THR A 14 3.17 27.44 3.65
CA THR A 14 1.93 27.07 2.98
C THR A 14 2.19 26.01 1.91
N GLN A 15 1.15 25.28 1.50
CA GLN A 15 1.25 24.32 0.39
C GLN A 15 1.75 24.99 -0.92
N GLU A 16 1.36 26.24 -1.18
CA GLU A 16 1.86 27.02 -2.32
C GLU A 16 3.37 27.27 -2.22
N GLN A 17 3.89 27.53 -1.02
CA GLN A 17 5.33 27.69 -0.80
C GLN A 17 6.07 26.37 -0.97
N LEU A 18 5.53 25.25 -0.51
CA LEU A 18 6.08 23.91 -0.78
C LEU A 18 6.17 23.64 -2.29
N ILE A 19 5.10 23.93 -3.03
CA ILE A 19 5.07 23.83 -4.49
C ILE A 19 6.19 24.68 -5.13
N ASN A 20 6.34 25.93 -4.69
CA ASN A 20 7.39 26.81 -5.20
C ASN A 20 8.79 26.28 -4.87
N LEU A 21 9.00 25.68 -3.70
CA LEU A 21 10.28 25.04 -3.35
C LEU A 21 10.60 23.89 -4.30
N ILE A 22 9.63 23.04 -4.63
CA ILE A 22 9.81 21.94 -5.59
C ILE A 22 10.15 22.51 -6.98
N LEU A 23 9.37 23.48 -7.45
CA LEU A 23 9.51 24.05 -8.80
C LEU A 23 10.78 24.89 -8.98
N THR A 24 11.36 25.42 -7.91
CA THR A 24 12.59 26.23 -7.98
C THR A 24 13.84 25.44 -7.61
N ASP A 25 13.71 24.16 -7.26
CA ASP A 25 14.83 23.31 -6.91
C ASP A 25 15.77 23.11 -8.11
N GLU A 26 17.03 23.55 -7.97
CA GLU A 26 18.05 23.46 -9.03
C GLU A 26 18.36 22.01 -9.43
N ASP A 27 18.05 21.09 -8.52
CA ASP A 27 18.32 19.66 -8.62
C ASP A 27 17.13 18.88 -9.21
N LEU A 28 15.96 19.50 -9.38
CA LEU A 28 14.77 18.90 -9.96
C LEU A 28 15.03 18.13 -11.28
N PRO A 29 15.79 18.68 -12.27
CA PRO A 29 16.06 17.97 -13.53
C PRO A 29 16.92 16.70 -13.37
N LYS A 30 17.59 16.52 -12.23
CA LYS A 30 18.44 15.37 -11.91
C LYS A 30 17.74 14.36 -11.00
N LEU A 31 16.59 14.71 -10.43
CA LEU A 31 15.83 13.81 -9.56
C LEU A 31 15.35 12.58 -10.35
N ARG A 32 15.38 11.43 -9.69
CA ARG A 32 14.77 10.18 -10.20
C ARG A 32 13.62 9.73 -9.30
N SER A 33 13.71 10.03 -8.01
CA SER A 33 12.65 9.81 -7.05
C SER A 33 12.31 11.12 -6.36
N LEU A 34 11.00 11.38 -6.24
CA LEU A 34 10.44 12.52 -5.52
C LEU A 34 9.53 12.00 -4.41
N THR A 35 9.77 12.44 -3.19
CA THR A 35 8.92 12.15 -2.04
C THR A 35 8.26 13.43 -1.55
N ILE A 36 6.95 13.39 -1.34
CA ILE A 36 6.16 14.45 -0.77
C ILE A 36 5.70 13.98 0.61
N GLY A 37 6.24 14.60 1.65
CA GLY A 37 5.80 14.38 3.03
C GLY A 37 4.66 15.32 3.38
N ASN A 38 4.69 15.87 4.61
CA ASN A 38 3.70 16.84 5.07
C ASN A 38 3.53 18.02 4.09
N TRP A 39 2.30 18.36 3.72
CA TRP A 39 1.96 19.48 2.82
C TRP A 39 1.18 20.62 3.46
N GLY A 40 1.07 20.64 4.79
CA GLY A 40 0.34 21.68 5.53
C GLY A 40 -0.91 21.11 6.18
N ASP A 41 -2.08 21.71 5.90
CA ASP A 41 -3.38 21.37 6.51
C ASP A 41 -3.95 20.05 5.94
N CYS A 42 -3.16 18.98 6.01
CA CYS A 42 -3.35 17.70 5.33
C CYS A 42 -4.51 16.84 5.87
N TRP A 43 -5.20 17.30 6.93
CA TRP A 43 -6.42 16.71 7.48
C TRP A 43 -7.64 17.65 7.50
N GLU A 44 -7.48 18.96 7.28
CA GLU A 44 -8.58 19.95 7.33
C GLU A 44 -9.13 20.25 5.93
N ASP A 45 -8.87 21.44 5.39
CA ASP A 45 -9.43 21.91 4.12
C ASP A 45 -8.54 21.57 2.91
N GLU A 46 -7.28 21.15 3.13
CA GLU A 46 -6.32 20.89 2.05
C GLU A 46 -6.17 19.40 1.72
N THR A 47 -6.18 19.11 0.42
CA THR A 47 -5.79 17.81 -0.14
C THR A 47 -4.41 17.92 -0.79
N CYS A 48 -3.80 16.80 -1.19
CA CYS A 48 -2.60 16.84 -2.04
C CYS A 48 -2.87 17.26 -3.50
N GLN A 49 -4.11 17.60 -3.87
CA GLN A 49 -4.51 17.88 -5.25
C GLN A 49 -3.68 19.00 -5.91
N PRO A 50 -3.38 20.14 -5.25
CA PRO A 50 -2.56 21.18 -5.87
C PRO A 50 -1.13 20.73 -6.20
N ILE A 51 -0.58 19.76 -5.45
CA ILE A 51 0.72 19.15 -5.75
C ILE A 51 0.63 18.26 -6.99
N ILE A 52 -0.44 17.47 -7.11
CA ILE A 52 -0.68 16.65 -8.31
C ILE A 52 -0.86 17.55 -9.54
N ASP A 53 -1.68 18.60 -9.44
CA ASP A 53 -1.91 19.53 -10.54
C ASP A 53 -0.63 20.27 -10.93
N MET A 54 0.20 20.68 -9.96
CA MET A 54 1.51 21.27 -10.23
C MET A 54 2.40 20.34 -11.07
N ILE A 55 2.49 19.05 -10.71
CA ILE A 55 3.28 18.07 -11.47
C ILE A 55 2.73 17.95 -12.89
N VAL A 56 1.41 17.83 -13.04
CA VAL A 56 0.74 17.66 -14.33
C VAL A 56 0.92 18.88 -15.23
N GLU A 57 0.74 20.09 -14.70
CA GLU A 57 0.88 21.35 -15.44
C GLU A 57 2.33 21.63 -15.86
N ASN A 58 3.28 21.06 -15.13
CA ASN A 58 4.70 21.14 -15.42
C ASN A 58 5.29 19.82 -15.95
N ALA A 59 4.47 18.91 -16.50
CA ALA A 59 4.85 17.55 -16.87
C ALA A 59 6.22 17.42 -17.59
N PRO A 60 6.61 18.28 -18.56
CA PRO A 60 7.93 18.18 -19.20
C PRO A 60 9.13 18.28 -18.22
N ARG A 61 8.95 18.94 -17.07
CA ARG A 61 9.95 19.08 -16.01
C ARG A 61 10.03 17.88 -15.07
N PHE A 62 9.03 17.00 -15.09
CA PHE A 62 8.92 15.83 -14.21
C PHE A 62 8.92 14.50 -14.97
N ALA A 63 8.80 14.52 -16.30
CA ALA A 63 8.67 13.33 -17.14
C ALA A 63 9.84 12.34 -17.01
N HIS A 64 10.98 12.76 -16.43
CA HIS A 64 12.17 11.93 -16.20
C HIS A 64 12.18 11.24 -14.82
N LEU A 65 11.18 11.49 -13.97
CA LEU A 65 10.99 10.78 -12.70
C LEU A 65 10.65 9.31 -12.95
N GLU A 66 11.19 8.47 -12.07
CA GLU A 66 11.01 7.02 -12.06
C GLU A 66 10.29 6.55 -10.79
N SER A 67 10.28 7.35 -9.71
CA SER A 67 9.61 7.02 -8.45
C SER A 67 8.92 8.27 -7.88
N LEU A 68 7.72 8.08 -7.34
CA LEU A 68 6.95 9.11 -6.66
C LEU A 68 6.30 8.50 -5.41
N PHE A 69 6.55 9.13 -4.26
CA PHE A 69 5.85 8.81 -3.02
C PHE A 69 5.12 10.06 -2.54
N ILE A 70 3.79 9.99 -2.42
CA ILE A 70 2.96 11.07 -1.85
C ILE A 70 2.36 10.61 -0.51
N GLY A 71 2.49 11.47 0.50
CA GLY A 71 1.92 11.24 1.83
C GLY A 71 2.89 10.61 2.80
N ASP A 72 4.20 10.76 2.58
CA ASP A 72 5.26 10.27 3.48
C ASP A 72 5.27 11.08 4.79
N MET A 73 4.23 10.88 5.60
CA MET A 73 3.93 11.57 6.85
C MET A 73 4.02 10.57 7.98
N GLU A 74 4.67 10.95 9.07
CA GLU A 74 4.60 10.20 10.32
C GLU A 74 3.31 10.54 11.07
N SER A 75 2.94 9.75 12.09
CA SER A 75 1.75 10.01 12.91
C SER A 75 1.77 11.40 13.56
N GLU A 76 2.96 11.92 13.87
CA GLU A 76 3.15 13.28 14.42
C GLU A 76 2.89 14.39 13.39
N ASP A 77 2.99 14.08 12.09
CA ASP A 77 2.60 15.00 11.02
C ASP A 77 1.09 14.92 10.77
N CYS A 78 0.59 13.70 10.55
CA CYS A 78 -0.82 13.41 10.31
C CYS A 78 -1.09 11.92 10.49
N GLU A 79 -2.12 11.60 11.27
CA GLU A 79 -2.70 10.26 11.36
C GLU A 79 -3.08 9.73 9.97
N ILE A 80 -2.76 8.47 9.67
CA ILE A 80 -2.86 7.93 8.29
C ILE A 80 -4.29 7.98 7.73
N SER A 81 -5.27 7.82 8.61
CA SER A 81 -6.69 7.89 8.28
C SER A 81 -7.15 9.30 7.92
N TRP A 82 -6.41 10.32 8.34
CA TRP A 82 -6.77 11.73 8.13
C TRP A 82 -6.08 12.34 6.91
N ILE A 83 -5.03 11.70 6.38
CA ILE A 83 -4.29 12.19 5.21
C ILE A 83 -5.22 12.26 3.99
N LYS A 84 -5.58 13.49 3.60
CA LYS A 84 -6.44 13.77 2.44
C LYS A 84 -5.65 13.76 1.13
N GLN A 85 -5.88 12.72 0.35
CA GLN A 85 -5.36 12.56 -1.00
C GLN A 85 -6.18 13.36 -2.03
N GLY A 86 -5.84 13.18 -3.31
CA GLY A 86 -6.55 13.79 -4.43
C GLY A 86 -6.79 12.82 -5.59
N ASN A 87 -6.95 13.38 -6.78
CA ASN A 87 -7.22 12.66 -8.03
C ASN A 87 -5.98 12.51 -8.91
N TYR A 88 -5.51 11.27 -9.02
CA TYR A 88 -4.31 10.85 -9.71
C TYR A 88 -4.53 10.57 -11.21
N SER A 89 -5.76 10.67 -11.74
CA SER A 89 -6.10 10.28 -13.13
C SER A 89 -5.17 10.90 -14.18
N ARG A 90 -4.74 12.16 -13.97
CA ARG A 90 -3.90 12.91 -14.92
C ARG A 90 -2.41 12.62 -14.76
N LEU A 91 -2.00 12.03 -13.63
CA LEU A 91 -0.62 11.84 -13.24
C LEU A 91 0.10 10.84 -14.15
N TYR A 92 -0.58 9.75 -14.53
CA TYR A 92 -0.02 8.69 -15.36
C TYR A 92 0.48 9.21 -16.73
N ALA A 93 -0.27 10.13 -17.35
CA ALA A 93 0.14 10.75 -18.60
C ALA A 93 1.28 11.77 -18.42
N ALA A 94 1.33 12.45 -17.26
CA ALA A 94 2.35 13.43 -16.94
C ALA A 94 3.72 12.81 -16.63
N LEU A 95 3.73 11.58 -16.09
CA LEU A 95 4.94 10.89 -15.64
C LEU A 95 5.20 9.59 -16.43
N PRO A 96 5.47 9.66 -17.75
CA PRO A 96 5.53 8.48 -18.63
C PRO A 96 6.71 7.52 -18.36
N ASN A 97 7.63 7.87 -17.45
CA ASN A 97 8.74 7.02 -17.03
C ASN A 97 8.61 6.51 -15.59
N LEU A 98 7.48 6.75 -14.94
CA LEU A 98 7.23 6.32 -13.58
C LEU A 98 7.22 4.78 -13.50
N LYS A 99 8.05 4.24 -12.62
CA LYS A 99 8.17 2.82 -12.31
C LYS A 99 7.60 2.48 -10.94
N GLU A 100 7.61 3.43 -10.01
CA GLU A 100 7.13 3.23 -8.65
C GLU A 100 6.21 4.37 -8.23
N LEU A 101 5.04 4.01 -7.71
CA LEU A 101 4.10 4.92 -7.09
C LEU A 101 3.73 4.39 -5.71
N ILE A 102 4.02 5.18 -4.69
CA ILE A 102 3.63 4.90 -3.31
C ILE A 102 2.69 6.03 -2.86
N ILE A 103 1.56 5.66 -2.24
CA ILE A 103 0.56 6.59 -1.73
C ILE A 103 0.27 6.19 -0.28
N LYS A 104 0.46 7.11 0.67
CA LYS A 104 0.12 6.89 2.08
C LYS A 104 -1.03 7.81 2.49
N GLY A 105 -2.07 7.23 3.08
CA GLY A 105 -3.39 7.84 3.24
C GLY A 105 -4.31 7.52 2.05
N ALA A 106 -5.59 7.29 2.31
CA ALA A 106 -6.58 7.04 1.25
C ALA A 106 -7.86 7.88 1.36
N SER A 107 -7.93 8.81 2.32
CA SER A 107 -9.07 9.74 2.41
C SER A 107 -9.12 10.59 1.13
N GLU A 108 -10.30 10.66 0.50
CA GLU A 108 -10.52 11.33 -0.79
C GLU A 108 -9.66 10.83 -1.98
N LEU A 109 -8.97 9.70 -1.83
CA LEU A 109 -8.12 9.13 -2.89
C LEU A 109 -8.95 8.72 -4.11
N ARG A 110 -8.53 9.18 -5.28
CA ARG A 110 -9.02 8.74 -6.58
C ARG A 110 -7.85 8.41 -7.49
N LEU A 111 -7.71 7.14 -7.85
CA LEU A 111 -6.74 6.69 -8.85
C LEU A 111 -7.23 7.02 -10.26
N GLY A 112 -8.54 6.88 -10.47
CA GLY A 112 -9.20 7.06 -11.76
C GLY A 112 -8.86 5.97 -12.77
N ALA A 113 -8.83 6.32 -14.06
CA ALA A 113 -8.53 5.36 -15.12
C ALA A 113 -7.02 5.14 -15.25
N ILE A 114 -6.52 4.08 -14.63
CA ILE A 114 -5.10 3.77 -14.59
C ILE A 114 -4.67 3.11 -15.90
N HIS A 115 -3.81 3.79 -16.67
CA HIS A 115 -3.10 3.20 -17.80
C HIS A 115 -1.64 3.64 -17.77
N HIS A 116 -0.73 2.70 -17.52
CA HIS A 116 0.70 2.99 -17.48
C HIS A 116 1.56 1.80 -17.91
N GLU A 117 2.35 1.99 -18.97
CA GLU A 117 3.16 0.91 -19.59
C GLU A 117 4.41 0.52 -18.79
N LYS A 118 4.86 1.38 -17.87
CA LYS A 118 6.15 1.23 -17.17
C LYS A 118 6.04 1.14 -15.66
N LEU A 119 4.83 1.23 -15.10
CA LEU A 119 4.67 1.17 -13.64
C LEU A 119 4.90 -0.28 -13.21
N GLU A 120 5.93 -0.49 -12.39
CA GLU A 120 6.37 -1.80 -11.90
C GLU A 120 5.98 -2.01 -10.43
N HIS A 121 5.82 -0.95 -9.65
CA HIS A 121 5.45 -0.98 -8.24
C HIS A 121 4.32 0.00 -7.94
N LEU A 122 3.25 -0.51 -7.32
CA LEU A 122 2.15 0.28 -6.78
C LEU A 122 1.90 -0.13 -5.33
N GLU A 123 1.96 0.83 -4.43
CA GLU A 123 1.73 0.61 -3.00
C GLU A 123 0.79 1.67 -2.44
N ILE A 124 -0.25 1.23 -1.76
CA ILE A 124 -1.24 2.08 -1.08
C ILE A 124 -1.24 1.69 0.38
N ILE A 125 -0.78 2.62 1.22
CA ILE A 125 -0.69 2.49 2.66
C ILE A 125 -1.89 3.25 3.24
N SER A 126 -2.84 2.57 3.90
CA SER A 126 -4.07 3.21 4.35
C SER A 126 -4.59 2.63 5.67
N GLY A 127 -5.27 3.48 6.43
CA GLY A 127 -6.16 3.11 7.53
C GLY A 127 -7.47 2.46 7.08
N GLY A 128 -7.85 2.66 5.80
CA GLY A 128 -9.02 2.08 5.16
C GLY A 128 -9.07 2.40 3.66
N ILE A 129 -9.10 1.39 2.79
CA ILE A 129 -9.20 1.56 1.33
C ILE A 129 -10.67 1.49 0.90
N SER A 130 -11.16 2.54 0.24
CA SER A 130 -12.52 2.54 -0.30
C SER A 130 -12.70 1.54 -1.45
N SER A 131 -13.90 0.97 -1.55
CA SER A 131 -14.44 0.18 -2.65
C SER A 131 -14.26 0.83 -4.02
N ASN A 132 -14.30 2.16 -4.09
CA ASN A 132 -14.02 2.91 -5.31
C ASN A 132 -12.56 2.74 -5.76
N VAL A 133 -11.60 2.84 -4.84
CA VAL A 133 -10.17 2.59 -5.12
C VAL A 133 -9.96 1.14 -5.56
N LEU A 134 -10.59 0.18 -4.88
CA LEU A 134 -10.55 -1.24 -5.29
C LEU A 134 -11.10 -1.44 -6.71
N ALA A 135 -12.24 -0.82 -7.03
CA ALA A 135 -12.84 -0.88 -8.35
C ALA A 135 -11.97 -0.22 -9.44
N GLU A 136 -11.32 0.91 -9.13
CA GLU A 136 -10.39 1.59 -10.04
C GLU A 136 -9.16 0.70 -10.32
N LEU A 137 -8.63 0.00 -9.31
CA LEU A 137 -7.55 -0.99 -9.47
C LEU A 137 -7.97 -2.21 -10.32
N GLN A 138 -9.19 -2.72 -10.15
CA GLN A 138 -9.73 -3.82 -10.96
C GLN A 138 -9.87 -3.45 -12.45
N ASN A 139 -9.92 -2.16 -12.78
CA ASN A 139 -9.99 -1.67 -14.16
C ASN A 139 -8.63 -1.18 -14.69
N ALA A 140 -7.55 -1.36 -13.93
CA ALA A 140 -6.24 -0.83 -14.27
C ALA A 140 -5.58 -1.57 -15.45
N GLN A 141 -4.87 -0.82 -16.29
CA GLN A 141 -4.03 -1.34 -17.37
C GLN A 141 -2.56 -1.11 -17.01
N LEU A 142 -2.00 -2.08 -16.29
CA LEU A 142 -0.64 -2.04 -15.75
C LEU A 142 0.18 -3.26 -16.19
N PRO A 143 0.51 -3.40 -17.50
CA PRO A 143 1.10 -4.62 -18.04
C PRO A 143 2.50 -4.92 -17.51
N ALA A 144 3.19 -3.93 -16.93
CA ALA A 144 4.53 -4.05 -16.35
C ALA A 144 4.54 -4.21 -14.82
N LEU A 145 3.38 -4.23 -14.16
CA LEU A 145 3.31 -4.28 -12.69
C LEU A 145 3.89 -5.60 -12.17
N LYS A 146 4.88 -5.48 -11.27
CA LYS A 146 5.57 -6.59 -10.60
C LYS A 146 5.23 -6.65 -9.12
N THR A 147 4.95 -5.50 -8.51
CA THR A 147 4.60 -5.37 -7.09
C THR A 147 3.30 -4.60 -6.92
N LEU A 148 2.37 -5.19 -6.18
CA LEU A 148 1.14 -4.57 -5.71
C LEU A 148 1.05 -4.79 -4.21
N LYS A 149 1.03 -3.71 -3.43
CA LYS A 149 0.90 -3.76 -1.97
C LYS A 149 -0.27 -2.88 -1.51
N LEU A 150 -1.20 -3.49 -0.80
CA LEU A 150 -2.39 -2.82 -0.28
C LEU A 150 -2.47 -3.05 1.22
N PHE A 151 -2.38 -1.96 1.98
CA PHE A 151 -2.77 -1.92 3.38
C PHE A 151 -4.26 -1.59 3.40
N LEU A 152 -5.08 -2.63 3.60
CA LEU A 152 -6.52 -2.57 3.37
C LEU A 152 -7.24 -1.69 4.39
N GLY A 153 -6.79 -1.75 5.64
CA GLY A 153 -7.39 -1.02 6.74
C GLY A 153 -8.71 -1.62 7.21
N VAL A 154 -9.47 -0.81 7.95
CA VAL A 154 -10.71 -1.24 8.63
C VAL A 154 -11.86 -0.27 8.37
N GLU A 155 -13.09 -0.71 8.62
CA GLU A 155 -14.30 0.07 8.31
C GLU A 155 -14.32 1.44 9.01
N GLY A 156 -13.85 1.49 10.26
CA GLY A 156 -13.79 2.72 11.07
C GLY A 156 -12.95 3.84 10.46
N TYR A 157 -12.02 3.51 9.56
CA TYR A 157 -11.08 4.46 8.94
C TYR A 157 -11.17 4.47 7.41
N GLY A 158 -12.29 3.99 6.84
CA GLY A 158 -12.66 4.22 5.44
C GLY A 158 -12.70 2.99 4.54
N PHE A 159 -12.43 1.79 5.04
CA PHE A 159 -12.68 0.58 4.26
C PHE A 159 -14.19 0.37 4.11
N ASP A 160 -14.69 0.27 2.88
CA ASP A 160 -16.11 0.00 2.60
C ASP A 160 -16.29 -1.04 1.48
N GLY A 161 -15.22 -1.78 1.17
CA GLY A 161 -15.22 -2.89 0.23
C GLY A 161 -15.59 -4.22 0.87
N SER A 162 -15.56 -5.28 0.07
CA SER A 162 -15.69 -6.65 0.55
C SER A 162 -14.43 -7.47 0.29
N LEU A 163 -14.30 -8.62 0.97
CA LEU A 163 -13.25 -9.59 0.62
C LEU A 163 -13.31 -10.02 -0.85
N ASP A 164 -14.48 -10.07 -1.47
CA ASP A 164 -14.59 -10.38 -2.91
C ASP A 164 -13.94 -9.29 -3.77
N ASP A 165 -14.11 -8.03 -3.42
CA ASP A 165 -13.49 -6.91 -4.12
C ASP A 165 -11.96 -6.92 -3.98
N VAL A 166 -11.47 -7.27 -2.79
CA VAL A 166 -10.03 -7.42 -2.51
C VAL A 166 -9.47 -8.61 -3.30
N MET A 167 -10.12 -9.77 -3.23
CA MET A 167 -9.63 -10.99 -3.88
C MET A 167 -9.74 -10.94 -5.41
N ALA A 168 -10.62 -10.10 -5.96
CA ALA A 168 -10.64 -9.83 -7.41
C ALA A 168 -9.31 -9.26 -7.92
N LEU A 169 -8.55 -8.55 -7.08
CA LEU A 169 -7.23 -8.01 -7.42
C LEU A 169 -6.12 -9.07 -7.44
N ALA A 170 -6.32 -10.22 -6.80
CA ALA A 170 -5.39 -11.36 -6.83
C ALA A 170 -5.55 -12.16 -8.15
N SER A 171 -5.42 -11.48 -9.29
CA SER A 171 -5.67 -12.04 -10.61
C SER A 171 -4.50 -11.87 -11.57
N LYS A 172 -4.05 -12.98 -12.14
CA LYS A 172 -3.06 -13.02 -13.23
C LYS A 172 -3.52 -12.32 -14.50
N ASP A 173 -4.83 -12.32 -14.76
CA ASP A 173 -5.38 -11.69 -15.96
C ASP A 173 -5.32 -10.16 -15.87
N LEU A 174 -5.43 -9.63 -14.65
CA LEU A 174 -5.21 -8.20 -14.36
C LEU A 174 -3.72 -7.86 -14.36
N PHE A 175 -2.90 -8.66 -13.68
CA PHE A 175 -1.48 -8.37 -13.46
C PHE A 175 -0.58 -9.52 -13.94
N PRO A 176 -0.34 -9.63 -15.25
CA PRO A 176 0.34 -10.79 -15.84
C PRO A 176 1.82 -10.92 -15.47
N GLN A 177 2.45 -9.85 -14.98
CA GLN A 177 3.86 -9.82 -14.54
C GLN A 177 4.03 -9.72 -13.02
N LEU A 178 2.95 -9.77 -12.24
CA LEU A 178 3.04 -9.61 -10.79
C LEU A 178 3.79 -10.77 -10.15
N THR A 179 4.85 -10.46 -9.41
CA THR A 179 5.64 -11.43 -8.65
C THR A 179 5.60 -11.15 -7.15
N HIS A 180 5.10 -9.98 -6.74
CA HIS A 180 4.98 -9.58 -5.36
C HIS A 180 3.55 -9.05 -5.13
N LEU A 181 2.80 -9.75 -4.27
CA LEU A 181 1.48 -9.33 -3.82
C LEU A 181 1.47 -9.16 -2.29
N GLY A 182 1.08 -7.99 -1.83
CA GLY A 182 0.79 -7.71 -0.42
C GLY A 182 -0.68 -7.36 -0.23
N LEU A 183 -1.40 -8.17 0.55
CA LEU A 183 -2.77 -7.90 1.00
C LEU A 183 -2.75 -7.92 2.52
N MET A 184 -2.51 -6.74 3.09
CA MET A 184 -2.09 -6.56 4.48
C MET A 184 -3.09 -5.71 5.25
N ASN A 185 -2.89 -5.63 6.56
CA ASN A 185 -3.54 -4.64 7.41
C ASN A 185 -5.06 -4.75 7.40
N SER A 186 -5.60 -5.97 7.57
CA SER A 186 -7.03 -6.23 7.61
C SER A 186 -7.44 -6.93 8.89
N GLU A 187 -8.69 -6.70 9.33
CA GLU A 187 -9.36 -7.49 10.38
C GLU A 187 -9.81 -8.87 9.89
N GLU A 188 -9.87 -9.10 8.59
CA GLU A 188 -10.25 -10.36 7.95
C GLU A 188 -9.02 -11.13 7.40
N GLN A 189 -7.85 -10.97 8.04
CA GLN A 189 -6.57 -11.45 7.50
C GLN A 189 -6.50 -12.99 7.37
N ASP A 190 -7.20 -13.74 8.23
CA ASP A 190 -7.33 -15.20 8.12
C ASP A 190 -8.04 -15.62 6.82
N ASP A 191 -9.12 -14.91 6.46
CA ASP A 191 -9.88 -15.20 5.26
C ASP A 191 -9.12 -14.80 4.00
N ILE A 192 -8.38 -13.68 4.03
CA ILE A 192 -7.44 -13.30 2.96
C ILE A 192 -6.39 -14.39 2.78
N ALA A 193 -5.76 -14.85 3.86
CA ALA A 193 -4.74 -15.91 3.83
C ALA A 193 -5.29 -17.20 3.21
N ARG A 194 -6.54 -17.59 3.53
CA ARG A 194 -7.18 -18.75 2.92
C ARG A 194 -7.48 -18.54 1.43
N ARG A 195 -8.07 -17.41 1.08
CA ARG A 195 -8.56 -17.16 -0.29
C ARG A 195 -7.45 -16.89 -1.29
N VAL A 196 -6.36 -16.23 -0.88
CA VAL A 196 -5.22 -15.98 -1.77
C VAL A 196 -4.58 -17.29 -2.23
N LEU A 197 -4.65 -18.35 -1.41
CA LEU A 197 -4.18 -19.67 -1.79
C LEU A 197 -4.94 -20.22 -3.00
N GLU A 198 -6.21 -19.86 -3.19
CA GLU A 198 -7.05 -20.31 -4.31
C GLU A 198 -6.88 -19.46 -5.57
N SER A 199 -6.19 -18.33 -5.48
CA SER A 199 -6.02 -17.38 -6.58
C SER A 199 -5.18 -17.94 -7.73
N ASN A 200 -5.48 -17.48 -8.95
CA ASN A 200 -4.71 -17.85 -10.15
C ASN A 200 -3.36 -17.10 -10.25
N ILE A 201 -3.15 -16.06 -9.43
CA ILE A 201 -1.90 -15.30 -9.38
C ILE A 201 -0.83 -16.02 -8.56
N LEU A 202 -1.22 -16.83 -7.55
CA LEU A 202 -0.28 -17.48 -6.64
C LEU A 202 0.90 -18.20 -7.33
N PRO A 203 0.72 -18.98 -8.41
CA PRO A 203 1.81 -19.74 -9.01
C PRO A 203 2.93 -18.90 -9.64
N GLN A 204 2.72 -17.60 -9.86
CA GLN A 204 3.76 -16.69 -10.40
C GLN A 204 4.36 -15.76 -9.35
N LEU A 205 3.83 -15.77 -8.12
CA LEU A 205 4.38 -14.97 -7.05
C LEU A 205 5.72 -15.55 -6.58
N ASN A 206 6.64 -14.65 -6.26
CA ASN A 206 7.86 -14.90 -5.49
C ASN A 206 7.69 -14.41 -4.05
N VAL A 207 6.91 -13.35 -3.83
CA VAL A 207 6.67 -12.76 -2.51
C VAL A 207 5.16 -12.64 -2.29
N LEU A 208 4.72 -13.14 -1.13
CA LEU A 208 3.37 -12.96 -0.62
C LEU A 208 3.45 -12.29 0.76
N GLU A 209 2.85 -11.12 0.92
CA GLU A 209 2.76 -10.41 2.20
C GLU A 209 1.31 -10.44 2.71
N LEU A 210 1.13 -10.95 3.93
CA LEU A 210 -0.16 -11.08 4.65
C LEU A 210 -0.05 -10.52 6.07
N SER A 211 0.86 -9.58 6.24
CA SER A 211 1.27 -8.95 7.50
C SER A 211 0.33 -7.82 7.95
N CYS A 212 0.64 -7.23 9.11
CA CYS A 212 0.00 -6.03 9.64
C CYS A 212 -1.49 -6.16 9.99
N GLY A 213 -2.10 -7.33 9.79
CA GLY A 213 -3.50 -7.61 10.08
C GLY A 213 -3.69 -8.49 11.31
N THR A 214 -4.90 -9.00 11.47
CA THR A 214 -5.30 -9.86 12.58
C THR A 214 -5.09 -11.35 12.28
N LEU A 215 -3.96 -11.72 11.66
CA LEU A 215 -3.69 -13.12 11.27
C LEU A 215 -3.54 -14.01 12.51
N THR A 216 -4.37 -15.03 12.62
CA THR A 216 -4.38 -16.01 13.72
C THR A 216 -3.96 -17.40 13.26
N ASP A 217 -3.90 -18.33 14.21
CA ASP A 217 -3.63 -19.74 13.93
C ASP A 217 -4.60 -20.32 12.88
N ASN A 218 -5.84 -19.83 12.78
CA ASN A 218 -6.80 -20.31 11.79
C ASN A 218 -6.36 -20.01 10.33
N GLY A 219 -5.83 -18.81 10.07
CA GLY A 219 -5.27 -18.45 8.77
C GLY A 219 -3.98 -19.24 8.49
N ALA A 220 -3.13 -19.40 9.51
CA ALA A 220 -1.89 -20.17 9.40
C ALA A 220 -2.11 -21.68 9.16
N GLU A 221 -3.17 -22.26 9.70
CA GLU A 221 -3.56 -23.64 9.39
C GLU A 221 -3.84 -23.82 7.89
N ALA A 222 -4.54 -22.87 7.27
CA ALA A 222 -4.79 -22.91 5.82
C ALA A 222 -3.48 -22.87 5.01
N LEU A 223 -2.50 -22.06 5.44
CA LEU A 223 -1.16 -22.00 4.85
C LEU A 223 -0.43 -23.35 4.98
N LEU A 224 -0.52 -24.01 6.13
CA LEU A 224 0.08 -25.34 6.36
C LEU A 224 -0.59 -26.44 5.52
N GLU A 225 -1.92 -26.44 5.41
CA GLU A 225 -2.68 -27.38 4.60
C GLU A 225 -2.31 -27.27 3.11
N HIS A 226 -2.01 -26.05 2.65
CA HIS A 226 -1.65 -25.75 1.26
C HIS A 226 -0.16 -25.50 1.06
N LYS A 227 0.70 -25.93 1.99
CA LYS A 227 2.15 -25.66 1.96
C LYS A 227 2.81 -25.97 0.62
N ASP A 228 2.39 -27.03 -0.06
CA ASP A 228 2.95 -27.44 -1.35
C ASP A 228 2.67 -26.42 -2.46
N ARG A 229 1.62 -25.61 -2.32
CA ARG A 229 1.24 -24.54 -3.26
C ARG A 229 2.01 -23.24 -3.02
N ILE A 230 2.68 -23.09 -1.89
CA ILE A 230 3.44 -21.89 -1.50
C ILE A 230 4.93 -22.17 -1.30
N ALA A 231 5.35 -23.44 -1.38
CA ALA A 231 6.74 -23.85 -1.24
C ALA A 231 7.66 -23.29 -2.35
N HIS A 232 7.10 -22.75 -3.44
CA HIS A 232 7.86 -22.07 -4.50
C HIS A 232 8.13 -20.59 -4.20
N LEU A 233 7.44 -19.99 -3.21
CA LEU A 233 7.67 -18.60 -2.84
C LEU A 233 9.12 -18.43 -2.36
N GLU A 234 9.72 -17.30 -2.69
CA GLU A 234 10.99 -16.88 -2.11
C GLU A 234 10.75 -16.38 -0.67
N THR A 235 9.71 -15.56 -0.48
CA THR A 235 9.34 -14.99 0.83
C THR A 235 7.83 -15.10 1.08
N LEU A 236 7.48 -15.51 2.30
CA LEU A 236 6.15 -15.32 2.89
C LEU A 236 6.31 -14.38 4.09
N ASP A 237 5.75 -13.18 3.98
CA ASP A 237 5.80 -12.19 5.04
C ASP A 237 4.51 -12.18 5.85
N LEU A 238 4.61 -12.53 7.13
CA LEU A 238 3.52 -12.54 8.09
C LEU A 238 3.80 -11.62 9.27
N HIS A 239 4.75 -10.67 9.21
CA HIS A 239 5.06 -9.83 10.38
C HIS A 239 3.82 -9.09 10.93
N HIS A 240 3.85 -8.72 12.21
CA HIS A 240 2.71 -8.11 12.89
C HIS A 240 1.47 -9.01 12.79
N HIS A 241 1.44 -10.04 13.64
CA HIS A 241 0.45 -11.11 13.61
C HIS A 241 0.05 -11.57 15.01
N TYR A 242 -0.99 -12.39 15.11
CA TYR A 242 -1.49 -12.98 16.37
C TYR A 242 -1.30 -14.52 16.45
N LEU A 243 -0.37 -15.06 15.65
CA LEU A 243 0.01 -16.48 15.71
C LEU A 243 0.64 -16.89 17.04
N THR A 244 0.20 -18.02 17.57
CA THR A 244 0.78 -18.60 18.78
C THR A 244 2.23 -19.04 18.55
N PRO A 245 3.07 -19.10 19.60
CA PRO A 245 4.43 -19.63 19.48
C PRO A 245 4.46 -21.05 18.90
N GLU A 246 3.48 -21.90 19.22
CA GLU A 246 3.38 -23.25 18.67
C GLU A 246 3.15 -23.22 17.16
N MET A 247 2.23 -22.37 16.68
CA MET A 247 1.95 -22.24 15.25
C MET A 247 3.15 -21.70 14.48
N GLN A 248 3.84 -20.70 15.03
CA GLN A 248 5.07 -20.17 14.44
C GLN A 248 6.13 -21.25 14.23
N GLU A 249 6.34 -22.13 15.22
CA GLU A 249 7.29 -23.25 15.08
C GLU A 249 6.81 -24.29 14.05
N LYS A 250 5.50 -24.55 13.96
CA LYS A 250 4.93 -25.43 12.92
C LYS A 250 5.20 -24.86 11.51
N LEU A 251 4.96 -23.57 11.30
CA LEU A 251 5.21 -22.90 10.01
C LEU A 251 6.69 -22.97 9.63
N LYS A 252 7.60 -22.60 10.54
CA LYS A 252 9.06 -22.68 10.31
C LYS A 252 9.53 -24.10 9.97
N ALA A 253 8.95 -25.11 10.62
CA ALA A 253 9.29 -26.50 10.35
C ALA A 253 8.72 -27.03 9.01
N ALA A 254 7.55 -26.52 8.60
CA ALA A 254 6.83 -27.02 7.44
C ALA A 254 7.19 -26.30 6.12
N LEU A 255 7.57 -25.02 6.18
CA LEU A 255 7.79 -24.17 5.01
C LEU A 255 9.29 -23.91 4.80
N PRO A 256 9.91 -24.44 3.72
CA PRO A 256 11.33 -24.26 3.45
C PRO A 256 11.62 -22.95 2.68
N ILE A 257 10.96 -21.86 3.06
CA ILE A 257 11.03 -20.53 2.39
C ILE A 257 11.48 -19.46 3.39
N ASN A 258 11.81 -18.26 2.90
CA ASN A 258 12.06 -17.14 3.81
C ASN A 258 10.74 -16.72 4.46
N LEU A 259 10.61 -17.00 5.76
CA LEU A 259 9.39 -16.75 6.51
C LEU A 259 9.63 -15.62 7.50
N ASN A 260 8.92 -14.51 7.35
CA ASN A 260 8.94 -13.41 8.31
C ASN A 260 7.80 -13.58 9.33
N LEU A 261 8.16 -13.74 10.60
CA LEU A 261 7.25 -13.89 11.75
C LEU A 261 7.62 -12.90 12.86
N SER A 262 8.21 -11.76 12.50
CA SER A 262 8.53 -10.72 13.49
C SER A 262 7.25 -10.06 14.01
N GLU A 263 7.35 -9.42 15.19
CA GLU A 263 6.26 -8.63 15.77
C GLU A 263 5.00 -9.46 16.08
N ALA A 264 5.18 -10.65 16.66
CA ALA A 264 4.07 -11.42 17.21
C ALA A 264 3.39 -10.64 18.36
N LEU A 265 2.06 -10.60 18.33
CA LEU A 265 1.20 -9.91 19.28
C LEU A 265 0.36 -10.91 20.08
N GLU A 266 -0.06 -10.48 21.27
CA GLU A 266 -1.07 -11.17 22.07
C GLU A 266 -2.40 -10.41 21.93
N PRO A 267 -3.54 -11.09 21.70
CA PRO A 267 -4.84 -10.44 21.71
C PRO A 267 -5.13 -9.79 23.07
N ASP A 268 -5.80 -8.64 23.06
CA ASP A 268 -6.25 -7.98 24.28
C ASP A 268 -7.54 -8.64 24.78
N ASP A 269 -7.61 -8.98 26.07
CA ASP A 269 -8.83 -9.46 26.74
C ASP A 269 -9.41 -8.33 27.59
N TYR A 270 -10.60 -7.87 27.21
CA TYR A 270 -11.34 -6.88 27.97
C TYR A 270 -12.74 -7.40 28.30
N ASP A 271 -12.95 -7.73 29.58
CA ASP A 271 -14.21 -8.29 30.12
C ASP A 271 -14.65 -9.61 29.44
N GLY A 272 -13.69 -10.41 28.95
CA GLY A 272 -13.94 -11.68 28.27
C GLY A 272 -14.14 -11.57 26.76
N ASP A 273 -14.12 -10.35 26.22
CA ASP A 273 -14.09 -10.10 24.78
C ASP A 273 -12.64 -9.95 24.30
N ILE A 274 -12.31 -10.65 23.21
CA ILE A 274 -10.96 -10.68 22.63
C ILE A 274 -10.88 -9.63 21.51
N TYR A 275 -9.90 -8.73 21.61
CA TYR A 275 -9.63 -7.67 20.64
C TYR A 275 -8.28 -7.88 19.96
N MET A 276 -8.25 -7.68 18.65
CA MET A 276 -7.05 -7.68 17.82
C MET A 276 -7.13 -6.49 16.89
N ASN A 277 -6.01 -5.81 16.67
CA ASN A 277 -5.97 -4.60 15.86
C ASN A 277 -5.05 -4.80 14.67
N ALA A 278 -5.47 -4.28 13.52
CA ALA A 278 -4.55 -4.09 12.40
C ALA A 278 -3.55 -2.96 12.75
N MET A 279 -2.37 -2.96 12.13
CA MET A 279 -1.25 -2.10 12.50
C MET A 279 -1.49 -0.62 12.16
N TYR A 280 -2.03 -0.37 10.98
CA TYR A 280 -2.21 0.97 10.42
C TYR A 280 -3.70 1.25 10.33
N THR A 281 -4.27 1.84 11.38
CA THR A 281 -5.70 2.16 11.42
C THR A 281 -5.91 3.66 11.51
N GLU A 282 -5.41 4.28 12.59
CA GLU A 282 -5.53 5.71 12.88
C GLU A 282 -4.39 6.51 12.27
#